data_AF-A0A930DL13-F1
#
_entry.id   AF-A0A930DL13-F1
#
_cell.length_a   1.000
_cell.length_b   1.000
_cell.length_c   1.000
_cell.angle_alpha   90.00
_cell.angle_beta   90.00
_cell.angle_gamma   90.00
#
_symmetry.space_group_name_H-M   'P 1'
#
loop_
_entity.id
_entity.type
_entity.pdbx_description
1 polymer ?
#
loop_
_entity_poly.entity_id
_entity_poly.type
_entity_poly.pdbx_seq_one_letter_code
_entity_poly.pdbx_strand_id
1 'polypeptide(L)'
;MNVQNLIDEGVALFKNKKFDEAIEKLNQALGEIEDENSQIQEQIKTQLWLGCCYLEQAKQAQGKESDQLFGHAVEHFQQQLSLAEQLADKQNSLQGQTDAQTSLGSCYLIQAIQAKGETSVQLLEQAVKHYQQQLSLAETLKGKNSIQKQIDVQSLLGICYFKQAKQAEGEEVAKFEQYDKHCQQRLELSKKLSSVQDSWDKYFQCKQKKIQLDLFNTQEGDLIQAITTILAVLNIPPIELESIPLAHYTSPFVCEKLFGIGNYEEASLMRMGSSTYMNDPTEGEGLMELLNLQDLELENKADCPVDNAFFTCFSSRVNDLNQFRLYGKENGVEASGCCLVFNKKGGWLKNSNVSESFRRFTDKSDEAPETSAEVSELLAVNLPLYQVAYIAYKDEYIAEEKCRIWLPNKDKPKFGIRLKSFGNKGWHECRIGKLEEALIELMEKSNNISDEDKKALEYIRYLFKDFAFRDEEEFRLLKIEQIGSDKIEYCNTTQSIYLPYANVSNIVDEVILGTNYEKSGKERKAEVFQHLMRKHYPNVKVSRSSLPINANPPIKKD
;
A
#
# COMPACT_ATOMS: atom_id res chain seq x y z
N MET A 1 47.61 -30.76 -8.16
CA MET A 1 47.59 -29.87 -6.97
C MET A 1 46.53 -30.48 -6.04
N ASN A 2 45.98 -29.81 -5.02
CA ASN A 2 44.69 -30.27 -4.48
C ASN A 2 43.61 -29.48 -5.24
N VAL A 3 42.59 -30.15 -5.77
CA VAL A 3 41.45 -29.54 -6.48
C VAL A 3 40.90 -28.35 -5.70
N GLN A 4 40.75 -28.46 -4.38
CA GLN A 4 40.24 -27.37 -3.56
C GLN A 4 41.14 -26.12 -3.57
N ASN A 5 42.47 -26.28 -3.63
CA ASN A 5 43.41 -25.16 -3.71
C ASN A 5 43.28 -24.43 -5.04
N LEU A 6 43.10 -25.16 -6.15
CA LEU A 6 42.89 -24.56 -7.47
C LEU A 6 41.58 -23.77 -7.52
N ILE A 7 40.52 -24.29 -6.89
CA ILE A 7 39.26 -23.57 -6.76
C ILE A 7 39.45 -22.29 -5.96
N ASP A 8 40.11 -22.35 -4.80
CA ASP A 8 40.29 -21.17 -3.96
C ASP A 8 41.19 -20.10 -4.62
N GLU A 9 42.19 -20.51 -5.40
CA GLU A 9 42.96 -19.62 -6.28
C GLU A 9 42.08 -18.97 -7.36
N GLY A 10 41.25 -19.76 -8.05
CA GLY A 10 40.29 -19.27 -9.04
C GLY A 10 39.31 -18.24 -8.44
N VAL A 11 38.79 -18.50 -7.24
CA VAL A 11 37.92 -17.57 -6.51
C VAL A 11 38.65 -16.28 -6.13
N ALA A 12 39.93 -16.37 -5.72
CA ALA A 12 40.73 -15.19 -5.41
C ALA A 12 40.97 -14.33 -6.66
N LEU A 13 41.26 -14.95 -7.81
CA LEU A 13 41.41 -14.26 -9.10
C LEU A 13 40.11 -13.58 -9.54
N PHE A 14 38.96 -14.26 -9.39
CA PHE A 14 37.65 -13.67 -9.65
C PHE A 14 37.41 -12.42 -8.79
N LYS A 15 37.68 -12.47 -7.48
CA LYS A 15 37.55 -11.32 -6.57
C LYS A 15 38.44 -10.14 -6.97
N ASN A 16 39.59 -10.43 -7.57
CA ASN A 16 40.51 -9.44 -8.13
C ASN A 16 40.16 -9.01 -9.57
N LYS A 17 38.99 -9.41 -10.09
CA LYS A 17 38.48 -9.09 -11.44
C LYS A 17 39.37 -9.61 -12.59
N LYS A 18 40.18 -10.64 -12.32
CA LYS A 18 41.02 -11.32 -13.31
C LYS A 18 40.27 -12.54 -13.87
N PHE A 19 39.24 -12.30 -14.67
CA PHE A 19 38.28 -13.33 -15.07
C PHE A 19 38.89 -14.42 -15.96
N ASP A 20 39.75 -14.07 -16.93
CA ASP A 20 40.40 -15.07 -17.79
C ASP A 20 41.34 -16.00 -17.01
N GLU A 21 42.17 -15.43 -16.13
CA GLU A 21 43.06 -16.20 -15.24
C GLU A 21 42.23 -17.10 -14.28
N ALA A 22 41.10 -16.60 -13.78
CA ALA A 22 40.19 -17.37 -12.94
C ALA A 22 39.57 -18.55 -13.71
N ILE A 23 39.13 -18.33 -14.95
CA ILE A 23 38.56 -19.37 -15.82
C ILE A 23 39.60 -20.46 -16.09
N GLU A 24 40.84 -20.09 -16.43
CA GLU A 24 41.92 -21.05 -16.67
C GLU A 24 42.15 -21.93 -15.43
N LYS A 25 42.20 -21.31 -14.24
CA LYS A 25 42.40 -22.03 -12.97
C LYS A 25 41.23 -22.93 -12.59
N LEU A 26 40.00 -22.48 -12.80
CA LEU A 26 38.81 -23.28 -12.51
C LEU A 26 38.66 -24.45 -13.48
N ASN A 27 39.00 -24.27 -14.76
CA ASN A 27 39.06 -25.37 -15.73
C ASN A 27 40.18 -26.37 -15.38
N GLN A 28 41.33 -25.89 -14.89
CA GLN A 28 42.38 -26.77 -14.37
C GLN A 28 41.86 -27.60 -13.18
N ALA A 29 41.07 -26.99 -12.27
CA ALA A 29 40.47 -27.70 -11.16
C ALA A 29 39.51 -28.82 -11.63
N LEU A 30 38.64 -28.55 -12.62
CA LEU A 30 37.78 -29.57 -13.22
C LEU A 30 38.57 -30.71 -13.85
N GLY A 31 39.68 -30.40 -14.55
CA GLY A 31 40.53 -31.39 -15.20
C GLY A 31 41.31 -32.29 -14.22
N GLU A 32 41.51 -31.88 -12.97
CA GLU A 32 42.12 -32.71 -11.93
C GLU A 32 41.12 -33.71 -11.28
N ILE A 33 39.84 -33.66 -11.65
CA ILE A 33 38.80 -34.58 -11.15
C ILE A 33 38.73 -35.80 -12.08
N GLU A 34 39.19 -36.96 -11.61
CA GLU A 34 39.35 -38.17 -12.43
C GLU A 34 38.03 -38.92 -12.73
N ASP A 35 37.02 -38.79 -11.86
CA ASP A 35 35.69 -39.41 -12.01
C ASP A 35 34.60 -38.34 -11.89
N GLU A 36 33.76 -38.24 -12.94
CA GLU A 36 32.63 -37.30 -13.02
C GLU A 36 31.64 -37.48 -11.85
N ASN A 37 31.58 -38.67 -11.23
CA ASN A 37 30.72 -38.94 -10.08
C ASN A 37 31.40 -38.70 -8.71
N SER A 38 32.64 -38.23 -8.70
CA SER A 38 33.41 -37.94 -7.49
C SER A 38 33.55 -36.43 -7.25
N GLN A 39 33.73 -36.02 -6.00
CA GLN A 39 33.96 -34.61 -5.63
C GLN A 39 32.86 -33.66 -6.15
N ILE A 40 31.60 -34.12 -6.11
CA ILE A 40 30.43 -33.38 -6.65
C ILE A 40 30.32 -31.98 -6.04
N GLN A 41 30.67 -31.79 -4.75
CA GLN A 41 30.62 -30.48 -4.11
C GLN A 41 31.64 -29.50 -4.70
N GLU A 42 32.86 -29.98 -4.94
CA GLU A 42 33.94 -29.24 -5.59
C GLU A 42 33.57 -28.91 -7.04
N GLN A 43 32.96 -29.85 -7.78
CA GLN A 43 32.44 -29.60 -9.11
C GLN A 43 31.35 -28.52 -9.11
N ILE A 44 30.36 -28.60 -8.22
CA ILE A 44 29.30 -27.59 -8.07
C ILE A 44 29.91 -26.20 -7.81
N LYS A 45 30.87 -26.11 -6.88
CA LYS A 45 31.56 -24.85 -6.57
C LYS A 45 32.30 -24.32 -7.80
N THR A 46 32.98 -25.19 -8.53
CA THR A 46 33.75 -24.81 -9.72
C THR A 46 32.84 -24.31 -10.84
N GLN A 47 31.75 -25.02 -11.12
CA GLN A 47 30.74 -24.65 -12.12
C GLN A 47 30.07 -23.31 -11.78
N LEU A 48 29.73 -23.08 -10.51
CA LEU A 48 29.21 -21.80 -10.04
C LEU A 48 30.18 -20.66 -10.37
N TRP A 49 31.46 -20.80 -10.02
CA TRP A 49 32.43 -19.72 -10.24
C TRP A 49 32.78 -19.51 -11.70
N LEU A 50 32.82 -20.56 -12.53
CA LEU A 50 32.97 -20.43 -13.98
C LEU A 50 31.80 -19.64 -14.58
N GLY A 51 30.56 -20.01 -14.23
CA GLY A 51 29.37 -19.27 -14.65
C GLY A 51 29.42 -17.79 -14.23
N CYS A 52 29.86 -17.50 -12.99
CA CYS A 52 30.05 -16.13 -12.53
C CYS A 52 31.13 -15.35 -13.32
N CYS A 53 32.25 -15.99 -13.68
CA CYS A 53 33.30 -15.34 -14.49
C CYS A 53 32.73 -14.90 -15.84
N TYR A 54 32.07 -15.82 -16.55
CA TYR A 54 31.47 -15.53 -17.85
C TYR A 54 30.35 -14.49 -17.75
N LEU A 55 29.51 -14.53 -16.70
CA LEU A 55 28.48 -13.52 -16.48
C LEU A 55 29.07 -12.12 -16.28
N GLU A 56 30.16 -11.98 -15.51
CA GLU A 56 30.82 -10.68 -15.32
C GLU A 56 31.53 -10.18 -16.59
N GLN A 57 32.08 -11.08 -17.41
CA GLN A 57 32.60 -10.73 -18.74
C GLN A 57 31.46 -10.30 -19.68
N ALA A 58 30.33 -11.02 -19.68
CA ALA A 58 29.16 -10.72 -20.52
C ALA A 58 28.60 -9.32 -20.25
N LYS A 59 28.57 -8.91 -18.97
CA LYS A 59 28.14 -7.58 -18.53
C LYS A 59 29.03 -6.45 -19.08
N GLN A 60 30.30 -6.74 -19.37
CA GLN A 60 31.28 -5.76 -19.87
C GLN A 60 31.34 -5.74 -21.41
N ALA A 61 30.94 -6.82 -22.08
CA ALA A 61 30.91 -6.94 -23.53
C ALA A 61 29.64 -6.30 -24.15
N GLN A 62 29.61 -6.18 -25.48
CA GLN A 62 28.45 -5.72 -26.23
C GLN A 62 28.19 -6.56 -27.48
N GLY A 63 26.93 -6.60 -27.92
CA GLY A 63 26.52 -7.32 -29.13
C GLY A 63 26.77 -8.83 -29.02
N LYS A 64 27.18 -9.45 -30.14
CA LYS A 64 27.30 -10.91 -30.26
C LYS A 64 28.27 -11.55 -29.25
N GLU A 65 29.32 -10.84 -28.87
CA GLU A 65 30.28 -11.33 -27.87
C GLU A 65 29.63 -11.45 -26.49
N SER A 66 28.83 -10.44 -26.10
CA SER A 66 28.05 -10.48 -24.86
C SER A 66 27.06 -11.66 -24.87
N ASP A 67 26.34 -11.86 -25.98
CA ASP A 67 25.38 -12.97 -26.11
C ASP A 67 26.05 -14.35 -25.97
N GLN A 68 27.25 -14.52 -26.54
CA GLN A 68 28.02 -15.76 -26.41
C GLN A 68 28.48 -15.99 -24.96
N LEU A 69 28.96 -14.95 -24.28
CA LEU A 69 29.40 -15.04 -22.88
C LEU A 69 28.22 -15.36 -21.94
N PHE A 70 27.03 -14.81 -22.18
CA PHE A 70 25.82 -15.23 -21.48
C PHE A 70 25.48 -16.70 -21.73
N GLY A 71 25.66 -17.19 -22.96
CA GLY A 71 25.51 -18.61 -23.30
C GLY A 71 26.41 -19.51 -22.43
N HIS A 72 27.71 -19.20 -22.36
CA HIS A 72 28.64 -19.93 -21.51
C HIS A 72 28.27 -19.87 -20.03
N ALA A 73 27.84 -18.71 -19.53
CA ALA A 73 27.39 -18.57 -18.14
C ALA A 73 26.19 -19.48 -17.84
N VAL A 74 25.19 -19.52 -18.73
CA VAL A 74 24.01 -20.39 -18.61
C VAL A 74 24.42 -21.86 -18.62
N GLU A 75 25.31 -22.29 -19.51
CA GLU A 75 25.79 -23.68 -19.59
C GLU A 75 26.40 -24.14 -18.25
N HIS A 76 27.28 -23.33 -17.67
CA HIS A 76 27.89 -23.63 -16.38
C HIS A 76 26.86 -23.68 -15.24
N PHE A 77 25.89 -22.76 -15.21
CA PHE A 77 24.83 -22.81 -14.19
C PHE A 77 23.86 -23.98 -14.38
N GLN A 78 23.63 -24.45 -15.61
CA GLN A 78 22.86 -25.68 -15.87
C GLN A 78 23.61 -26.92 -15.40
N GLN A 79 24.94 -26.98 -15.61
CA GLN A 79 25.79 -28.05 -15.08
C GLN A 79 25.80 -28.03 -13.54
N GLN A 80 25.88 -26.84 -12.93
CA GLN A 80 25.75 -26.67 -11.48
C GLN A 80 24.41 -27.25 -10.97
N LEU A 81 23.29 -26.97 -11.65
CA LEU A 81 21.98 -27.48 -11.29
C LEU A 81 21.92 -29.01 -11.37
N SER A 82 22.38 -29.59 -12.48
CA SER A 82 22.42 -31.05 -12.69
C SER A 82 23.23 -31.77 -11.61
N LEU A 83 24.40 -31.21 -11.24
CA LEU A 83 25.23 -31.78 -10.17
C LEU A 83 24.58 -31.66 -8.80
N ALA A 84 23.88 -30.54 -8.52
CA ALA A 84 23.16 -30.37 -7.27
C ALA A 84 22.03 -31.40 -7.10
N GLU A 85 21.35 -31.81 -8.18
CA GLU A 85 20.34 -32.88 -8.17
C GLU A 85 20.93 -34.25 -7.80
N GLN A 86 22.22 -34.48 -8.05
CA GLN A 86 22.92 -35.74 -7.78
C GLN A 86 23.43 -35.86 -6.34
N LEU A 87 23.37 -34.80 -5.53
CA LEU A 87 23.82 -34.84 -4.14
C LEU A 87 23.00 -35.82 -3.30
N ALA A 88 23.68 -36.77 -2.64
CA ALA A 88 23.04 -37.79 -1.81
C ALA A 88 22.29 -37.22 -0.59
N ASP A 89 22.80 -36.12 -0.02
CA ASP A 89 22.09 -35.42 1.05
C ASP A 89 20.97 -34.54 0.47
N LYS A 90 19.73 -34.89 0.78
CA LYS A 90 18.54 -34.22 0.26
C LYS A 90 18.49 -32.73 0.60
N GLN A 91 18.98 -32.33 1.77
CA GLN A 91 18.94 -30.92 2.19
C GLN A 91 19.97 -30.09 1.42
N ASN A 92 21.17 -30.63 1.23
CA ASN A 92 22.23 -30.02 0.42
C ASN A 92 21.86 -30.00 -1.06
N SER A 93 21.18 -31.04 -1.56
CA SER A 93 20.64 -31.06 -2.92
C SER A 93 19.64 -29.94 -3.14
N LEU A 94 18.62 -29.80 -2.26
CA LEU A 94 17.63 -28.72 -2.36
C LEU A 94 18.29 -27.33 -2.27
N GLN A 95 19.26 -27.17 -1.38
CA GLN A 95 20.01 -25.92 -1.23
C GLN A 95 20.79 -25.59 -2.51
N GLY A 96 21.54 -26.54 -3.05
CA GLY A 96 22.32 -26.38 -4.29
C GLY A 96 21.45 -26.11 -5.51
N GLN A 97 20.31 -26.80 -5.64
CA GLN A 97 19.33 -26.54 -6.69
C GLN A 97 18.77 -25.12 -6.58
N THR A 98 18.43 -24.68 -5.38
CA THR A 98 17.92 -23.32 -5.15
C THR A 98 18.97 -22.27 -5.54
N ASP A 99 20.23 -22.49 -5.21
CA ASP A 99 21.33 -21.58 -5.52
C ASP A 99 21.60 -21.53 -7.04
N ALA A 100 21.58 -22.69 -7.73
CA ALA A 100 21.73 -22.76 -9.18
C ALA A 100 20.55 -22.08 -9.94
N GLN A 101 19.31 -22.29 -9.48
CA GLN A 101 18.14 -21.60 -10.03
C GLN A 101 18.22 -20.08 -9.86
N THR A 102 18.79 -19.61 -8.75
CA THR A 102 19.06 -18.18 -8.53
C THR A 102 20.06 -17.64 -9.56
N SER A 103 21.15 -18.37 -9.81
CA SER A 103 22.18 -18.00 -10.79
C SER A 103 21.60 -17.95 -12.21
N LEU A 104 20.83 -18.96 -12.61
CA LEU A 104 20.16 -19.02 -13.93
C LEU A 104 19.18 -17.85 -14.11
N GLY A 105 18.28 -17.64 -13.15
CA GLY A 105 17.32 -16.53 -13.19
C GLY A 105 18.01 -15.17 -13.26
N SER A 106 19.11 -14.99 -12.51
CA SER A 106 19.89 -13.75 -12.51
C SER A 106 20.59 -13.52 -13.85
N CYS A 107 21.16 -14.56 -14.44
CA CYS A 107 21.81 -14.52 -15.74
C CYS A 107 20.83 -14.02 -16.82
N TYR A 108 19.64 -14.63 -16.90
CA TYR A 108 18.60 -14.21 -17.85
C TYR A 108 18.07 -12.80 -17.57
N LEU A 109 17.86 -12.43 -16.30
CA LEU A 109 17.40 -11.09 -15.95
C LEU A 109 18.43 -10.01 -16.36
N ILE A 110 19.71 -10.24 -16.10
CA ILE A 110 20.78 -9.31 -16.47
C ILE A 110 20.87 -9.19 -18.00
N GLN A 111 20.83 -10.31 -18.72
CA GLN A 111 20.81 -10.31 -20.18
C GLN A 111 19.59 -9.55 -20.73
N ALA A 112 18.40 -9.76 -20.14
CA ALA A 112 17.20 -9.01 -20.49
C ALA A 112 17.33 -7.51 -20.23
N ILE A 113 18.13 -7.12 -19.23
CA ILE A 113 18.38 -5.70 -18.94
C ILE A 113 19.19 -5.03 -20.05
N GLN A 114 20.10 -5.76 -20.68
CA GLN A 114 20.94 -5.27 -21.77
C GLN A 114 20.28 -5.41 -23.14
N ALA A 115 19.33 -6.33 -23.29
CA ALA A 115 18.53 -6.51 -24.50
C ALA A 115 17.43 -5.44 -24.65
N LYS A 116 16.85 -5.34 -25.86
CA LYS A 116 15.71 -4.47 -26.19
C LYS A 116 14.65 -5.24 -26.97
N GLY A 117 13.40 -4.75 -26.92
CA GLY A 117 12.28 -5.30 -27.67
C GLY A 117 11.96 -6.75 -27.28
N GLU A 118 11.55 -7.53 -28.27
CA GLU A 118 11.06 -8.91 -28.09
C GLU A 118 12.09 -9.84 -27.41
N THR A 119 13.38 -9.69 -27.72
CA THR A 119 14.45 -10.48 -27.09
C THR A 119 14.48 -10.27 -25.57
N SER A 120 14.29 -9.03 -25.10
CA SER A 120 14.22 -8.75 -23.65
C SER A 120 13.01 -9.45 -23.01
N VAL A 121 11.86 -9.46 -23.69
CA VAL A 121 10.64 -10.11 -23.18
C VAL A 121 10.85 -11.62 -23.02
N GLN A 122 11.39 -12.29 -24.04
CA GLN A 122 11.67 -13.73 -23.99
C GLN A 122 12.67 -14.09 -22.88
N LEU A 123 13.71 -13.27 -22.68
CA LEU A 123 14.68 -13.45 -21.59
C LEU A 123 14.04 -13.26 -20.21
N LEU A 124 13.13 -12.29 -20.06
CA LEU A 124 12.37 -12.11 -18.82
C LEU A 124 11.48 -13.31 -18.50
N GLU A 125 10.87 -13.94 -19.51
CA GLU A 125 10.10 -15.17 -19.31
C GLU A 125 10.96 -16.33 -18.81
N GLN A 126 12.19 -16.47 -19.34
CA GLN A 126 13.14 -17.45 -18.82
C GLN A 126 13.54 -17.15 -17.38
N ALA A 127 13.81 -15.87 -17.05
CA ALA A 127 14.12 -15.45 -15.70
C ALA A 127 12.98 -15.80 -14.72
N VAL A 128 11.73 -15.46 -15.09
CA VAL A 128 10.53 -15.79 -14.31
C VAL A 128 10.41 -17.30 -14.08
N LYS A 129 10.62 -18.13 -15.11
CA LYS A 129 10.55 -19.59 -14.98
C LYS A 129 11.55 -20.12 -13.95
N HIS A 130 12.79 -19.67 -13.99
CA HIS A 130 13.82 -20.09 -13.02
C HIS A 130 13.51 -19.60 -11.61
N TYR A 131 13.04 -18.36 -11.45
CA TYR A 131 12.65 -17.84 -10.14
C TYR A 131 11.39 -18.53 -9.56
N GLN A 132 10.43 -18.94 -10.39
CA GLN A 132 9.30 -19.75 -9.92
C GLN A 132 9.75 -21.13 -9.42
N GLN A 133 10.71 -21.76 -10.11
CA GLN A 133 11.31 -23.01 -9.66
C GLN A 133 12.10 -22.81 -8.35
N GLN A 134 12.89 -21.75 -8.24
CA GLN A 134 13.58 -21.37 -7.01
C GLN A 134 12.60 -21.17 -5.84
N LEU A 135 11.47 -20.48 -6.07
CA LEU A 135 10.46 -20.25 -5.04
C LEU A 135 9.86 -21.57 -4.51
N SER A 136 9.47 -22.47 -5.41
CA SER A 136 9.00 -23.82 -5.08
C SER A 136 10.01 -24.58 -4.22
N LEU A 137 11.29 -24.58 -4.62
CA LEU A 137 12.35 -25.23 -3.85
C LEU A 137 12.53 -24.57 -2.48
N ALA A 138 12.53 -23.23 -2.41
CA ALA A 138 12.69 -22.49 -1.17
C ALA A 138 11.58 -22.78 -0.16
N GLU A 139 10.33 -22.98 -0.61
CA GLU A 139 9.19 -23.38 0.23
C GLU A 139 9.40 -24.77 0.87
N THR A 140 10.15 -25.66 0.24
CA THR A 140 10.45 -27.00 0.78
C THR A 140 11.64 -27.03 1.75
N LEU A 141 12.47 -25.98 1.81
CA LEU A 141 13.61 -25.89 2.72
C LEU A 141 13.15 -25.76 4.18
N LYS A 142 13.92 -26.32 5.11
CA LYS A 142 13.67 -26.19 6.56
C LYS A 142 14.43 -25.02 7.19
N GLY A 143 13.81 -24.37 8.17
CA GLY A 143 14.44 -23.34 9.02
C GLY A 143 14.36 -21.92 8.46
N LYS A 144 14.97 -20.95 9.17
CA LYS A 144 14.92 -19.52 8.83
C LYS A 144 15.48 -19.19 7.43
N ASN A 145 16.41 -20.00 6.93
CA ASN A 145 16.98 -19.85 5.59
C ASN A 145 15.94 -20.00 4.46
N SER A 146 14.87 -20.76 4.68
CA SER A 146 13.77 -20.90 3.72
C SER A 146 13.06 -19.58 3.48
N ILE A 147 12.63 -18.91 4.56
CA ILE A 147 11.85 -17.67 4.45
C ILE A 147 12.70 -16.55 3.83
N GLN A 148 13.99 -16.44 4.18
CA GLN A 148 14.88 -15.45 3.57
C GLN A 148 15.00 -15.66 2.06
N LYS A 149 15.22 -16.91 1.62
CA LYS A 149 15.28 -17.25 0.19
C LYS A 149 13.97 -16.95 -0.55
N GLN A 150 12.83 -17.18 0.10
CA GLN A 150 11.52 -16.79 -0.44
C GLN A 150 11.40 -15.26 -0.59
N ILE A 151 11.85 -14.46 0.38
CA ILE A 151 11.85 -12.98 0.29
C ILE A 151 12.71 -12.51 -0.89
N ASP A 152 13.88 -13.11 -1.07
CA ASP A 152 14.81 -12.72 -2.12
C ASP A 152 14.24 -13.03 -3.52
N VAL A 153 13.71 -14.24 -3.73
CA VAL A 153 13.12 -14.63 -5.01
C VAL A 153 11.84 -13.85 -5.33
N GLN A 154 11.02 -13.54 -4.32
CA GLN A 154 9.83 -12.71 -4.48
C GLN A 154 10.20 -11.29 -4.95
N SER A 155 11.34 -10.76 -4.48
CA SER A 155 11.88 -9.49 -4.99
C SER A 155 12.27 -9.58 -6.47
N LEU A 156 12.94 -10.67 -6.85
CA LEU A 156 13.43 -10.87 -8.22
C LEU A 156 12.27 -11.10 -9.21
N LEU A 157 11.26 -11.90 -8.82
CA LEU A 157 10.02 -12.07 -9.59
C LEU A 157 9.31 -10.73 -9.79
N GLY A 158 9.19 -9.92 -8.72
CA GLY A 158 8.65 -8.58 -8.83
C GLY A 158 9.41 -7.73 -9.85
N ILE A 159 10.74 -7.72 -9.83
CA ILE A 159 11.54 -6.98 -10.82
C ILE A 159 11.27 -7.46 -12.25
N CYS A 160 11.17 -8.78 -12.48
CA CYS A 160 10.88 -9.33 -13.79
C CYS A 160 9.52 -8.85 -14.31
N TYR A 161 8.46 -9.01 -13.52
CA TYR A 161 7.10 -8.61 -13.93
C TYR A 161 6.97 -7.10 -14.13
N PHE A 162 7.61 -6.29 -13.28
CA PHE A 162 7.68 -4.85 -13.48
C PHE A 162 8.33 -4.48 -14.81
N LYS A 163 9.43 -5.15 -15.17
CA LYS A 163 10.13 -4.88 -16.41
C LYS A 163 9.35 -5.36 -17.64
N GLN A 164 8.67 -6.50 -17.54
CA GLN A 164 7.76 -6.97 -18.59
C GLN A 164 6.60 -5.99 -18.80
N ALA A 165 6.04 -5.45 -17.71
CA ALA A 165 4.95 -4.48 -17.79
C ALA A 165 5.41 -3.20 -18.50
N LYS A 166 6.59 -2.66 -18.16
CA LYS A 166 7.18 -1.49 -18.84
C LYS A 166 7.48 -1.68 -20.34
N GLN A 167 7.58 -2.92 -20.81
CA GLN A 167 7.93 -3.24 -22.20
C GLN A 167 6.71 -3.63 -23.05
N ALA A 168 5.53 -3.76 -22.45
CA ALA A 168 4.32 -4.19 -23.13
C ALA A 168 3.46 -2.98 -23.52
N GLU A 169 3.38 -2.66 -24.81
CA GLU A 169 2.36 -1.72 -25.31
C GLU A 169 0.99 -2.42 -25.33
N GLY A 170 0.29 -2.46 -24.19
CA GLY A 170 -1.13 -2.87 -24.10
C GLY A 170 -1.49 -4.04 -23.18
N GLU A 171 -0.52 -4.85 -22.72
CA GLU A 171 -0.73 -5.93 -21.71
C GLU A 171 -0.26 -5.52 -20.30
N GLU A 172 -0.25 -4.23 -19.99
CA GLU A 172 0.39 -3.67 -18.79
C GLU A 172 -0.30 -4.15 -17.49
N VAL A 173 -1.63 -4.23 -17.49
CA VAL A 173 -2.43 -4.46 -16.27
C VAL A 173 -2.11 -5.80 -15.60
N ALA A 174 -2.13 -6.91 -16.35
CA ALA A 174 -1.89 -8.24 -15.78
C ALA A 174 -0.45 -8.42 -15.28
N LYS A 175 0.54 -7.81 -15.94
CA LYS A 175 1.95 -7.85 -15.54
C LYS A 175 2.20 -6.99 -14.29
N PHE A 176 1.53 -5.84 -14.17
CA PHE A 176 1.57 -5.03 -12.95
C PHE A 176 0.83 -5.66 -11.77
N GLU A 177 -0.27 -6.36 -11.99
CA GLU A 177 -0.95 -7.15 -10.95
C GLU A 177 -0.02 -8.25 -10.39
N GLN A 178 0.73 -8.92 -11.26
CA GLN A 178 1.73 -9.91 -10.84
C GLN A 178 2.86 -9.26 -10.04
N TYR A 179 3.36 -8.09 -10.47
CA TYR A 179 4.32 -7.31 -9.69
C TYR A 179 3.81 -6.99 -8.26
N ASP A 180 2.58 -6.49 -8.14
CA ASP A 180 1.97 -6.15 -6.86
C ASP A 180 1.84 -7.37 -5.96
N LYS A 181 1.37 -8.50 -6.52
CA LYS A 181 1.27 -9.78 -5.82
C LYS A 181 2.61 -10.20 -5.22
N HIS A 182 3.71 -10.09 -5.96
CA HIS A 182 5.04 -10.46 -5.48
C HIS A 182 5.56 -9.48 -4.41
N CYS A 183 5.29 -8.17 -4.53
CA CYS A 183 5.62 -7.21 -3.46
C CYS A 183 4.84 -7.50 -2.16
N GLN A 184 3.56 -7.87 -2.25
CA GLN A 184 2.73 -8.24 -1.10
C GLN A 184 3.22 -9.54 -0.44
N GLN A 185 3.48 -10.60 -1.22
CA GLN A 185 4.00 -11.86 -0.70
C GLN A 185 5.34 -11.69 0.01
N ARG A 186 6.22 -10.86 -0.55
CA ARG A 186 7.50 -10.51 0.09
C ARG A 186 7.29 -9.86 1.46
N LEU A 187 6.35 -8.92 1.56
CA LEU A 187 6.06 -8.25 2.82
C LEU A 187 5.51 -9.23 3.87
N GLU A 188 4.59 -10.12 3.49
CA GLU A 188 4.07 -11.15 4.39
C GLU A 188 5.17 -12.10 4.90
N LEU A 189 6.16 -12.42 4.06
CA LEU A 189 7.29 -13.24 4.46
C LEU A 189 8.27 -12.48 5.37
N SER A 190 8.52 -11.19 5.12
CA SER A 190 9.45 -10.40 5.92
C SER A 190 8.93 -10.10 7.33
N LYS A 191 7.62 -9.94 7.49
CA LYS A 191 6.96 -9.87 8.81
C LYS A 191 7.33 -11.08 9.70
N LYS A 192 7.58 -12.25 9.11
CA LYS A 192 7.97 -13.48 9.84
C LYS A 192 9.44 -13.49 10.27
N LEU A 193 10.31 -12.67 9.70
CA LEU A 193 11.77 -12.78 9.86
C LEU A 193 12.40 -11.84 10.90
N SER A 194 11.66 -10.90 11.48
CA SER A 194 12.12 -9.92 12.50
C SER A 194 13.25 -8.95 12.09
N SER A 195 13.85 -9.06 10.89
CA SER A 195 14.74 -8.06 10.29
C SER A 195 13.96 -7.07 9.43
N VAL A 196 13.45 -6.02 10.07
CA VAL A 196 12.25 -5.31 9.61
C VAL A 196 12.56 -4.05 8.75
N GLN A 197 13.74 -3.43 8.90
CA GLN A 197 14.02 -2.12 8.29
C GLN A 197 14.21 -2.14 6.74
N ASP A 198 15.18 -2.91 6.22
CA ASP A 198 15.45 -3.01 4.76
C ASP A 198 14.25 -3.56 3.96
N SER A 199 13.34 -4.26 4.63
CA SER A 199 12.12 -4.76 4.02
C SER A 199 11.08 -3.66 3.80
N TRP A 200 11.01 -2.65 4.67
CA TRP A 200 10.01 -1.59 4.58
C TRP A 200 10.34 -0.61 3.47
N ASP A 201 11.60 -0.25 3.28
CA ASP A 201 11.99 0.64 2.19
C ASP A 201 11.69 0.02 0.82
N LYS A 202 11.99 -1.27 0.66
CA LYS A 202 11.65 -2.02 -0.57
C LYS A 202 10.14 -2.13 -0.77
N TYR A 203 9.37 -2.31 0.29
CA TYR A 203 7.91 -2.32 0.24
C TYR A 203 7.35 -0.95 -0.15
N PHE A 204 7.83 0.13 0.49
CA PHE A 204 7.47 1.51 0.18
C PHE A 204 7.72 1.83 -1.28
N GLN A 205 8.90 1.47 -1.80
CA GLN A 205 9.24 1.66 -3.22
C GLN A 205 8.27 0.94 -4.16
N CYS A 206 7.81 -0.27 -3.82
CA CYS A 206 6.77 -0.93 -4.62
C CYS A 206 5.46 -0.15 -4.61
N LYS A 207 5.02 0.24 -3.41
CA LYS A 207 3.75 0.95 -3.20
C LYS A 207 3.74 2.30 -3.93
N GLN A 208 4.82 3.06 -3.80
CA GLN A 208 5.02 4.34 -4.47
C GLN A 208 4.99 4.18 -5.99
N LYS A 209 5.70 3.19 -6.54
CA LYS A 209 5.68 2.91 -7.99
C LYS A 209 4.31 2.52 -8.50
N LYS A 210 3.55 1.73 -7.74
CA LYS A 210 2.18 1.35 -8.09
C LYS A 210 1.29 2.59 -8.22
N ILE A 211 1.30 3.45 -7.20
CA ILE A 211 0.54 4.71 -7.22
C ILE A 211 0.98 5.64 -8.35
N GLN A 212 2.29 5.72 -8.62
CA GLN A 212 2.83 6.49 -9.75
C GLN A 212 2.18 6.05 -11.07
N LEU A 213 2.14 4.75 -11.31
CA LEU A 213 1.58 4.19 -12.55
C LEU A 213 0.06 4.34 -12.60
N ASP A 214 -0.63 4.05 -11.51
CA ASP A 214 -2.09 4.10 -11.43
C ASP A 214 -2.65 5.51 -11.74
N LEU A 215 -1.95 6.56 -11.32
CA LEU A 215 -2.41 7.95 -11.40
C LEU A 215 -1.68 8.81 -12.44
N PHE A 216 -0.36 8.62 -12.60
CA PHE A 216 0.52 9.51 -13.37
C PHE A 216 1.22 8.81 -14.54
N ASN A 217 0.99 7.51 -14.77
CA ASN A 217 1.63 6.72 -15.83
C ASN A 217 3.18 6.87 -15.82
N THR A 218 3.77 7.25 -16.96
CA THR A 218 5.21 7.49 -17.15
C THR A 218 5.59 8.95 -16.97
N GLN A 219 4.68 9.81 -16.51
CA GLN A 219 5.04 11.21 -16.25
C GLN A 219 6.03 11.28 -15.09
N GLU A 220 7.05 12.11 -15.28
CA GLU A 220 8.13 12.32 -14.32
C GLU A 220 8.20 13.81 -13.97
N GLY A 221 8.44 14.09 -12.70
CA GLY A 221 8.57 15.45 -12.17
C GLY A 221 8.63 15.43 -10.65
N ASP A 222 9.46 16.30 -10.07
CA ASP A 222 9.73 16.32 -8.63
C ASP A 222 8.44 16.53 -7.80
N LEU A 223 7.51 17.36 -8.29
CA LEU A 223 6.22 17.59 -7.63
C LEU A 223 5.34 16.32 -7.62
N ILE A 224 5.20 15.67 -8.77
CA ILE A 224 4.45 14.41 -8.89
C ILE A 224 5.07 13.35 -8.00
N GLN A 225 6.41 13.28 -7.95
CA GLN A 225 7.13 12.36 -7.09
C GLN A 225 6.84 12.61 -5.61
N ALA A 226 6.82 13.87 -5.16
CA ALA A 226 6.45 14.24 -3.79
C ALA A 226 4.99 13.87 -3.47
N ILE A 227 4.05 14.18 -4.36
CA ILE A 227 2.62 13.85 -4.22
C ILE A 227 2.41 12.33 -4.14
N THR A 228 3.00 11.57 -5.06
CA THR A 228 2.98 10.11 -5.06
C THR A 228 3.56 9.55 -3.77
N THR A 229 4.63 10.14 -3.24
CA THR A 229 5.23 9.74 -1.96
C THR A 229 4.26 9.97 -0.80
N ILE A 230 3.62 11.14 -0.74
CA ILE A 230 2.61 11.46 0.29
C ILE A 230 1.43 10.50 0.19
N LEU A 231 0.89 10.27 -1.01
CA LEU A 231 -0.18 9.28 -1.24
C LEU A 231 0.23 7.87 -0.79
N ALA A 232 1.45 7.44 -1.10
CA ALA A 232 1.98 6.16 -0.67
C ALA A 232 2.15 6.07 0.85
N VAL A 233 2.47 7.17 1.53
CA VAL A 233 2.47 7.20 3.00
C VAL A 233 1.06 7.11 3.56
N LEU A 234 0.10 7.87 3.03
CA LEU A 234 -1.21 8.05 3.64
C LEU A 234 -2.21 6.96 3.25
N ASN A 235 -2.09 6.35 2.07
CA ASN A 235 -2.91 5.22 1.66
C ASN A 235 -2.67 4.01 2.58
N ILE A 236 -3.72 3.29 2.97
CA ILE A 236 -3.67 2.13 3.86
C ILE A 236 -4.24 0.90 3.11
N PRO A 237 -3.39 0.09 2.49
CA PRO A 237 -3.81 -1.14 1.83
C PRO A 237 -4.18 -2.24 2.85
N PRO A 238 -4.89 -3.31 2.41
CA PRO A 238 -5.32 -4.41 3.29
C PRO A 238 -4.19 -5.03 4.12
N ILE A 239 -2.99 -5.15 3.54
CA ILE A 239 -1.80 -5.71 4.19
C ILE A 239 -1.25 -4.86 5.35
N GLU A 240 -1.55 -3.56 5.36
CA GLU A 240 -1.21 -2.63 6.43
C GLU A 240 -2.33 -2.52 7.47
N LEU A 241 -3.59 -2.61 7.03
CA LEU A 241 -4.76 -2.57 7.91
C LEU A 241 -4.89 -3.83 8.78
N GLU A 242 -4.55 -5.00 8.23
CA GLU A 242 -4.65 -6.30 8.91
C GLU A 242 -6.04 -6.49 9.56
N SER A 243 -6.10 -6.72 10.88
CA SER A 243 -7.33 -6.83 11.67
C SER A 243 -7.53 -5.64 12.62
N ILE A 244 -6.97 -4.47 12.28
CA ILE A 244 -7.19 -3.25 13.06
C ILE A 244 -8.63 -2.78 12.84
N PRO A 245 -9.43 -2.65 13.92
CA PRO A 245 -10.80 -2.21 13.80
C PRO A 245 -10.88 -0.69 13.61
N LEU A 246 -11.85 -0.24 12.81
CA LEU A 246 -12.15 1.17 12.59
C LEU A 246 -13.61 1.45 12.91
N ALA A 247 -13.89 2.61 13.49
CA ALA A 247 -15.22 3.01 13.93
C ALA A 247 -15.81 4.11 13.05
N HIS A 248 -17.06 3.95 12.64
CA HIS A 248 -17.87 5.01 12.06
C HIS A 248 -18.99 5.37 13.05
N TYR A 249 -19.06 6.64 13.46
CA TYR A 249 -20.06 7.12 14.40
C TYR A 249 -21.25 7.72 13.64
N THR A 250 -22.45 7.22 13.93
CA THR A 250 -23.67 7.64 13.24
C THR A 250 -24.84 7.72 14.21
N SER A 251 -25.95 8.35 13.79
CA SER A 251 -27.14 8.44 14.63
C SER A 251 -27.92 7.12 14.69
N PRO A 252 -28.69 6.85 15.76
CA PRO A 252 -29.61 5.73 15.82
C PRO A 252 -30.51 5.63 14.59
N PHE A 253 -31.07 6.76 14.15
CA PHE A 253 -31.88 6.84 12.94
C PHE A 253 -31.15 6.39 11.68
N VAL A 254 -29.92 6.85 11.45
CA VAL A 254 -29.13 6.44 10.29
C VAL A 254 -28.72 4.97 10.42
N CYS A 255 -28.34 4.53 11.62
CA CYS A 255 -28.04 3.13 11.89
C CYS A 255 -29.22 2.20 11.55
N GLU A 256 -30.44 2.55 11.97
CA GLU A 256 -31.66 1.79 11.64
C GLU A 256 -31.89 1.70 10.13
N LYS A 257 -31.64 2.79 9.39
CA LYS A 257 -31.71 2.81 7.92
C LYS A 257 -30.65 1.93 7.26
N LEU A 258 -29.40 2.00 7.71
CA LEU A 258 -28.30 1.22 7.13
C LEU A 258 -28.49 -0.29 7.28
N PHE A 259 -29.23 -0.72 8.30
CA PHE A 259 -29.58 -2.11 8.52
C PHE A 259 -31.02 -2.45 8.09
N GLY A 260 -31.80 -1.51 7.57
CA GLY A 260 -33.19 -1.80 7.17
C GLY A 260 -34.02 -2.41 8.32
N ILE A 261 -33.87 -1.89 9.54
CA ILE A 261 -34.56 -2.37 10.73
C ILE A 261 -35.51 -1.31 11.31
N GLY A 262 -36.57 -1.76 11.98
CA GLY A 262 -37.61 -0.88 12.52
C GLY A 262 -38.67 -0.60 11.47
N ASN A 263 -38.84 0.67 11.07
CA ASN A 263 -39.84 1.09 10.08
C ASN A 263 -39.30 1.10 8.64
N TYR A 264 -38.16 0.46 8.39
CA TYR A 264 -37.51 0.42 7.08
C TYR A 264 -37.62 -1.00 6.53
N GLU A 265 -38.08 -1.12 5.29
CA GLU A 265 -38.25 -2.41 4.62
C GLU A 265 -36.93 -2.93 4.04
N GLU A 266 -36.02 -2.02 3.65
CA GLU A 266 -34.74 -2.34 3.01
C GLU A 266 -33.57 -1.54 3.60
N ALA A 267 -32.39 -2.14 3.56
CA ALA A 267 -31.14 -1.53 4.01
C ALA A 267 -30.67 -0.46 3.01
N SER A 268 -30.45 0.76 3.51
CA SER A 268 -29.89 1.85 2.71
C SER A 268 -28.37 1.70 2.55
N LEU A 269 -27.84 2.15 1.42
CA LEU A 269 -26.40 2.25 1.21
C LEU A 269 -25.79 3.31 2.14
N MET A 270 -24.60 3.05 2.65
CA MET A 270 -23.80 4.06 3.35
C MET A 270 -23.42 5.16 2.36
N ARG A 271 -23.38 6.41 2.85
CA ARG A 271 -23.16 7.59 2.02
C ARG A 271 -21.75 8.14 2.21
N MET A 272 -21.19 8.65 1.14
CA MET A 272 -20.02 9.53 1.14
C MET A 272 -20.51 10.97 0.97
N GLY A 273 -20.24 11.81 1.97
CA GLY A 273 -20.70 13.19 2.00
C GLY A 273 -19.81 14.11 1.16
N SER A 274 -20.39 15.19 0.64
CA SER A 274 -19.69 16.26 -0.06
C SER A 274 -18.77 17.06 0.86
N SER A 275 -17.52 17.30 0.43
CA SER A 275 -16.52 18.09 1.16
C SER A 275 -16.97 19.53 1.51
N THR A 276 -17.91 20.12 0.74
CA THR A 276 -18.35 21.52 0.85
C THR A 276 -18.93 21.91 2.22
N TYR A 277 -19.61 20.98 2.90
CA TYR A 277 -20.34 21.24 4.14
C TYR A 277 -19.87 20.37 5.30
N MET A 278 -18.57 20.09 5.31
CA MET A 278 -17.95 19.29 6.36
C MET A 278 -17.82 20.08 7.66
N ASN A 279 -17.63 19.33 8.76
CA ASN A 279 -17.47 19.91 10.09
C ASN A 279 -16.21 20.79 10.20
N ASP A 280 -15.21 20.50 9.38
CA ASP A 280 -14.02 21.34 9.19
C ASP A 280 -14.10 22.03 7.82
N PRO A 281 -14.50 23.32 7.76
CA PRO A 281 -14.55 24.05 6.50
C PRO A 281 -13.16 24.42 5.97
N THR A 282 -12.11 24.36 6.81
CA THR A 282 -10.71 24.72 6.50
C THR A 282 -9.91 23.52 6.00
N GLU A 283 -10.59 22.44 5.65
CA GLU A 283 -9.97 21.22 5.19
C GLU A 283 -9.11 21.42 3.94
N GLY A 284 -7.84 21.01 4.03
CA GLY A 284 -6.81 21.23 3.02
C GLY A 284 -6.15 22.61 3.05
N GLU A 285 -6.68 23.59 3.79
CA GLU A 285 -6.15 24.96 3.87
C GLU A 285 -4.76 24.96 4.53
N GLY A 286 -4.59 24.22 5.63
CA GLY A 286 -3.29 24.11 6.31
C GLY A 286 -2.16 23.57 5.42
N LEU A 287 -2.49 22.73 4.41
CA LEU A 287 -1.49 22.28 3.42
C LEU A 287 -1.10 23.44 2.49
N MET A 288 -2.05 24.26 2.07
CA MET A 288 -1.78 25.42 1.21
C MET A 288 -0.95 26.47 1.95
N GLU A 289 -1.23 26.69 3.23
CA GLU A 289 -0.45 27.57 4.08
C GLU A 289 0.97 27.05 4.31
N LEU A 290 1.13 25.74 4.49
CA LEU A 290 2.44 25.07 4.57
C LEU A 290 3.26 25.34 3.29
N LEU A 291 2.62 25.31 2.13
CA LEU A 291 3.24 25.51 0.82
C LEU A 291 3.37 26.98 0.39
N ASN A 292 2.88 27.92 1.21
CA ASN A 292 2.83 29.35 0.92
C ASN A 292 2.02 29.70 -0.36
N LEU A 293 0.90 29.00 -0.58
CA LEU A 293 0.03 29.14 -1.76
C LEU A 293 -1.31 29.82 -1.43
N GLN A 294 -1.29 30.84 -0.56
CA GLN A 294 -2.50 31.47 0.00
C GLN A 294 -3.42 32.16 -1.02
N ASP A 295 -2.92 32.50 -2.22
CA ASP A 295 -3.70 33.14 -3.29
C ASP A 295 -4.59 32.15 -4.08
N LEU A 296 -4.59 30.86 -3.72
CA LEU A 296 -5.48 29.89 -4.31
C LEU A 296 -6.82 29.90 -3.56
N GLU A 297 -7.84 30.51 -4.16
CA GLU A 297 -9.26 30.40 -3.76
C GLU A 297 -9.80 28.97 -3.96
N LEU A 298 -9.08 27.98 -3.45
CA LEU A 298 -9.51 26.60 -3.33
C LEU A 298 -10.34 26.47 -2.06
N GLU A 299 -11.29 27.36 -1.81
CA GLU A 299 -12.26 27.14 -0.74
C GLU A 299 -13.09 25.90 -1.07
N ASN A 300 -13.45 25.09 -0.06
CA ASN A 300 -14.41 23.99 -0.25
C ASN A 300 -15.78 24.49 -0.77
N LYS A 301 -15.98 25.83 -0.75
CA LYS A 301 -17.14 26.59 -1.22
C LYS A 301 -16.85 27.47 -2.44
N ALA A 302 -15.96 27.03 -3.33
CA ALA A 302 -15.83 27.67 -4.64
C ALA A 302 -17.19 27.71 -5.39
N ASP A 303 -17.42 28.75 -6.19
CA ASP A 303 -18.66 28.92 -6.92
C ASP A 303 -18.71 27.93 -8.10
N CYS A 304 -19.58 26.91 -8.01
CA CYS A 304 -19.77 25.84 -9.01
C CYS A 304 -18.49 25.09 -9.45
N PRO A 305 -17.85 24.29 -8.57
CA PRO A 305 -16.69 23.50 -8.97
C PRO A 305 -17.07 22.41 -10.00
N VAL A 306 -16.17 22.11 -10.93
CA VAL A 306 -16.36 21.05 -11.93
C VAL A 306 -16.40 19.68 -11.24
N ASP A 307 -15.43 19.43 -10.36
CA ASP A 307 -15.30 18.21 -9.58
C ASP A 307 -15.48 18.50 -8.09
N ASN A 308 -15.95 17.50 -7.34
CA ASN A 308 -16.08 17.61 -5.89
C ASN A 308 -15.57 16.34 -5.21
N ALA A 309 -14.95 16.51 -4.04
CA ALA A 309 -14.56 15.41 -3.18
C ALA A 309 -15.74 14.92 -2.35
N PHE A 310 -15.93 13.61 -2.36
CA PHE A 310 -16.86 12.88 -1.52
C PHE A 310 -16.07 11.91 -0.65
N PHE A 311 -16.40 11.85 0.63
CA PHE A 311 -15.75 10.88 1.50
C PHE A 311 -16.65 10.44 2.64
N THR A 312 -16.28 9.31 3.22
CA THR A 312 -16.84 8.83 4.47
C THR A 312 -15.73 8.51 5.45
N CYS A 313 -15.94 8.90 6.70
CA CYS A 313 -14.89 9.01 7.70
C CYS A 313 -14.98 7.87 8.72
N PHE A 314 -13.83 7.38 9.11
CA PHE A 314 -13.66 6.36 10.14
C PHE A 314 -12.63 6.84 11.15
N SER A 315 -12.64 6.26 12.34
CA SER A 315 -11.72 6.58 13.42
C SER A 315 -11.10 5.31 13.98
N SER A 316 -9.82 5.35 14.36
CA SER A 316 -9.22 4.26 15.17
C SER A 316 -9.77 4.20 16.60
N ARG A 317 -10.55 5.20 17.04
CA ARG A 317 -11.12 5.30 18.38
C ARG A 317 -12.45 4.57 18.46
N VAL A 318 -12.38 3.25 18.59
CA VAL A 318 -13.56 2.38 18.79
C VAL A 318 -14.12 2.56 20.21
N ASN A 319 -15.43 2.78 20.32
CA ASN A 319 -16.14 2.96 21.60
C ASN A 319 -15.48 4.05 22.47
N ASP A 320 -15.39 5.26 21.94
CA ASP A 320 -14.74 6.39 22.59
C ASP A 320 -15.72 7.49 22.98
N LEU A 321 -15.49 8.05 24.18
CA LEU A 321 -16.38 9.03 24.77
C LEU A 321 -16.43 10.33 23.98
N ASN A 322 -15.26 10.85 23.56
CA ASN A 322 -15.22 12.12 22.83
C ASN A 322 -15.90 11.96 21.47
N GLN A 323 -15.70 10.83 20.80
CA GLN A 323 -16.39 10.51 19.56
C GLN A 323 -17.91 10.46 19.73
N PHE A 324 -18.43 9.74 20.73
CA PHE A 324 -19.87 9.71 21.03
C PHE A 324 -20.47 11.07 21.43
N ARG A 325 -19.67 11.94 22.04
CA ARG A 325 -20.08 13.30 22.43
C ARG A 325 -20.10 14.27 21.25
N LEU A 326 -19.30 14.05 20.23
CA LEU A 326 -19.20 14.95 19.07
C LEU A 326 -20.05 14.47 17.90
N TYR A 327 -20.09 13.16 17.65
CA TYR A 327 -20.66 12.55 16.44
C TYR A 327 -21.85 11.64 16.74
N GLY A 328 -22.72 11.48 15.74
CA GLY A 328 -23.85 10.55 15.79
C GLY A 328 -24.94 10.89 16.82
N LYS A 329 -24.92 12.09 17.41
CA LYS A 329 -25.96 12.51 18.35
C LYS A 329 -27.30 12.65 17.63
N GLU A 330 -28.37 12.19 18.25
CA GLU A 330 -29.74 12.42 17.80
C GLU A 330 -30.46 13.31 18.79
N ASN A 331 -31.23 14.29 18.29
CA ASN A 331 -31.97 15.28 19.10
C ASN A 331 -31.09 16.04 20.12
N GLY A 332 -29.81 16.26 19.79
CA GLY A 332 -28.86 16.97 20.66
C GLY A 332 -28.43 16.19 21.91
N VAL A 333 -28.85 14.93 22.08
CA VAL A 333 -28.51 14.12 23.25
C VAL A 333 -27.09 13.56 23.09
N GLU A 334 -26.16 13.97 23.96
CA GLU A 334 -24.79 13.45 23.95
C GLU A 334 -24.75 11.93 24.12
N ALA A 335 -23.90 11.25 23.35
CA ALA A 335 -23.71 9.80 23.38
C ALA A 335 -24.98 8.98 23.21
N SER A 336 -25.94 9.52 22.48
CA SER A 336 -27.10 8.79 21.96
C SER A 336 -26.79 8.00 20.69
N GLY A 337 -25.63 8.25 20.07
CA GLY A 337 -25.21 7.66 18.81
C GLY A 337 -24.96 6.15 18.81
N CYS A 338 -24.67 5.63 17.62
CA CYS A 338 -24.20 4.28 17.36
C CYS A 338 -22.76 4.33 16.82
N CYS A 339 -21.89 3.47 17.33
CA CYS A 339 -20.56 3.23 16.78
C CYS A 339 -20.58 1.94 15.97
N LEU A 340 -20.45 2.05 14.65
CA LEU A 340 -20.33 0.93 13.72
C LEU A 340 -18.85 0.54 13.62
N VAL A 341 -18.51 -0.68 14.00
CA VAL A 341 -17.13 -1.18 14.00
C VAL A 341 -16.90 -2.06 12.79
N PHE A 342 -15.94 -1.67 11.97
CA PHE A 342 -15.50 -2.34 10.76
C PHE A 342 -14.17 -3.09 11.01
N ASN A 343 -13.90 -4.12 10.19
CA ASN A 343 -12.63 -4.83 10.12
C ASN A 343 -12.15 -5.48 11.43
N LYS A 344 -13.05 -5.77 12.36
CA LYS A 344 -12.71 -6.46 13.60
C LYS A 344 -12.27 -7.91 13.34
N LYS A 345 -12.85 -8.54 12.31
CA LYS A 345 -12.45 -9.89 11.86
C LYS A 345 -11.38 -9.87 10.76
N GLY A 346 -10.92 -8.68 10.34
CA GLY A 346 -10.08 -8.50 9.16
C GLY A 346 -10.84 -8.67 7.83
N GLY A 347 -10.20 -8.31 6.72
CA GLY A 347 -10.70 -8.56 5.37
C GLY A 347 -11.83 -7.64 4.89
N TRP A 348 -12.05 -6.49 5.56
CA TRP A 348 -12.97 -5.47 5.05
C TRP A 348 -12.45 -4.88 3.74
N LEU A 349 -11.23 -4.33 3.74
CA LEU A 349 -10.62 -3.79 2.53
C LEU A 349 -10.17 -4.94 1.61
N LYS A 350 -10.55 -4.85 0.35
CA LYS A 350 -10.14 -5.76 -0.74
C LYS A 350 -9.40 -4.94 -1.79
N ASN A 351 -8.38 -5.55 -2.43
CA ASN A 351 -7.50 -5.00 -3.49
C ASN A 351 -7.94 -3.63 -4.05
N SER A 352 -7.68 -2.58 -3.28
CA SER A 352 -8.11 -1.24 -3.60
C SER A 352 -7.08 -0.56 -4.50
N ASN A 353 -7.57 0.20 -5.48
CA ASN A 353 -6.74 1.01 -6.37
C ASN A 353 -6.96 2.50 -6.09
N VAL A 354 -5.87 3.27 -5.99
CA VAL A 354 -5.92 4.72 -5.81
C VAL A 354 -6.63 5.43 -6.98
N SER A 355 -6.64 4.84 -8.18
CA SER A 355 -7.38 5.34 -9.34
C SER A 355 -8.90 5.32 -9.16
N GLU A 356 -9.43 4.62 -8.15
CA GLU A 356 -10.87 4.68 -7.83
C GLU A 356 -11.22 5.97 -7.07
N SER A 357 -10.24 6.60 -6.43
CA SER A 357 -10.41 7.89 -5.73
C SER A 357 -10.20 9.09 -6.63
N PHE A 358 -9.31 8.97 -7.60
CA PHE A 358 -8.81 10.08 -8.39
C PHE A 358 -8.86 9.74 -9.88
N ARG A 359 -9.21 10.73 -10.70
CA ARG A 359 -9.05 10.63 -12.16
C ARG A 359 -7.57 10.46 -12.49
N ARG A 360 -7.24 9.84 -13.63
CA ARG A 360 -5.83 9.82 -14.05
C ARG A 360 -5.43 11.22 -14.46
N PHE A 361 -4.19 11.58 -14.17
CA PHE A 361 -3.68 12.92 -14.44
C PHE A 361 -3.71 13.29 -15.93
N THR A 362 -3.65 12.30 -16.83
CA THR A 362 -3.68 12.50 -18.29
C THR A 362 -5.08 12.61 -18.89
N ASP A 363 -6.14 12.33 -18.13
CA ASP A 363 -7.50 12.35 -18.65
C ASP A 363 -7.93 13.81 -18.86
N LYS A 364 -8.12 14.22 -20.12
CA LYS A 364 -8.63 15.56 -20.44
C LYS A 364 -10.10 15.66 -20.01
N SER A 365 -10.47 16.83 -19.48
CA SER A 365 -11.68 17.13 -18.70
C SER A 365 -13.05 16.91 -19.35
N ASP A 366 -13.14 16.40 -20.58
CA ASP A 366 -14.35 16.60 -21.39
C ASP A 366 -15.09 15.31 -21.81
N GLU A 367 -14.60 14.12 -21.47
CA GLU A 367 -15.32 12.87 -21.74
C GLU A 367 -15.54 12.06 -20.46
N ALA A 368 -16.81 11.94 -20.08
CA ALA A 368 -17.23 11.02 -19.03
C ALA A 368 -16.91 9.58 -19.47
N PRO A 369 -16.20 8.78 -18.67
CA PRO A 369 -16.00 7.38 -19.00
C PRO A 369 -17.36 6.66 -18.99
N GLU A 370 -17.74 6.08 -20.13
CA GLU A 370 -18.89 5.19 -20.21
C GLU A 370 -18.65 3.97 -19.30
N THR A 371 -19.39 3.87 -18.20
CA THR A 371 -19.46 2.65 -17.41
C THR A 371 -20.87 2.09 -17.45
N SER A 372 -21.01 0.87 -17.96
CA SER A 372 -22.29 0.16 -18.03
C SER A 372 -22.87 -0.07 -16.62
N ALA A 373 -24.19 0.08 -16.52
CA ALA A 373 -24.93 0.16 -15.26
C ALA A 373 -25.00 -1.15 -14.44
N GLU A 374 -24.38 -2.25 -14.89
CA GLU A 374 -24.57 -3.59 -14.28
C GLU A 374 -23.43 -4.03 -13.31
N VAL A 375 -22.39 -3.22 -13.08
CA VAL A 375 -21.20 -3.60 -12.26
C VAL A 375 -21.13 -2.86 -10.90
N SER A 376 -22.19 -2.16 -10.49
CA SER A 376 -22.12 -1.08 -9.49
C SER A 376 -21.88 -1.51 -8.02
N GLU A 377 -22.41 -2.64 -7.55
CA GLU A 377 -22.30 -3.01 -6.12
C GLU A 377 -20.91 -3.53 -5.69
N LEU A 378 -20.15 -4.14 -6.60
CA LEU A 378 -18.83 -4.73 -6.31
C LEU A 378 -17.69 -3.70 -6.36
N LEU A 379 -17.80 -2.66 -7.19
CA LEU A 379 -16.76 -1.63 -7.36
C LEU A 379 -16.69 -0.69 -6.14
N ALA A 380 -17.83 -0.35 -5.54
CA ALA A 380 -17.84 0.61 -4.44
C ALA A 380 -17.10 0.10 -3.19
N VAL A 381 -17.10 -1.21 -2.90
CA VAL A 381 -16.42 -1.79 -1.72
C VAL A 381 -14.89 -1.71 -1.81
N ASN A 382 -14.32 -1.46 -2.99
CA ASN A 382 -12.87 -1.46 -3.24
C ASN A 382 -12.22 -0.07 -3.17
N LEU A 383 -12.90 0.95 -2.63
CA LEU A 383 -12.29 2.26 -2.45
C LEU A 383 -11.04 2.19 -1.55
N PRO A 384 -9.97 2.93 -1.89
CA PRO A 384 -8.77 3.00 -1.08
C PRO A 384 -9.04 3.77 0.21
N LEU A 385 -8.48 3.26 1.31
CA LEU A 385 -8.52 3.90 2.62
C LEU A 385 -7.30 4.79 2.77
N TYR A 386 -7.46 6.00 3.29
CA TYR A 386 -6.36 6.91 3.60
C TYR A 386 -6.38 7.29 5.06
N GLN A 387 -5.22 7.39 5.67
CA GLN A 387 -5.04 7.98 6.99
C GLN A 387 -4.87 9.50 6.84
N VAL A 388 -5.55 10.28 7.68
CA VAL A 388 -5.44 11.74 7.68
C VAL A 388 -4.22 12.18 8.49
N ALA A 389 -3.46 13.13 7.93
CA ALA A 389 -2.36 13.82 8.62
C ALA A 389 -2.84 15.18 9.16
N TYR A 390 -2.32 15.57 10.32
CA TYR A 390 -2.73 16.81 10.98
C TYR A 390 -1.61 17.85 10.97
N ILE A 391 -1.93 19.08 10.57
CA ILE A 391 -0.99 20.20 10.49
C ILE A 391 -1.26 21.16 11.65
N ALA A 392 -0.19 21.57 12.34
CA ALA A 392 -0.24 22.47 13.47
C ALA A 392 0.72 23.63 13.27
N TYR A 393 0.31 24.84 13.66
CA TYR A 393 1.23 25.97 13.77
C TYR A 393 2.10 25.84 15.01
N LYS A 394 3.40 26.17 14.94
CA LYS A 394 4.22 26.19 16.15
C LYS A 394 3.74 27.33 17.06
N ASP A 395 3.22 26.97 18.22
CA ASP A 395 2.85 27.90 19.30
C ASP A 395 3.29 27.35 20.68
N GLU A 396 3.03 28.12 21.74
CA GLU A 396 3.42 27.76 23.11
C GLU A 396 2.62 26.58 23.70
N TYR A 397 1.50 26.19 23.09
CA TYR A 397 0.55 25.18 23.59
C TYR A 397 0.68 23.82 22.90
N ILE A 398 1.28 23.80 21.71
CA ILE A 398 1.59 22.59 20.96
C ILE A 398 2.92 22.04 21.47
N ALA A 399 2.80 21.12 22.43
CA ALA A 399 3.95 20.42 22.96
C ALA A 399 4.69 19.64 21.86
N GLU A 400 6.02 19.70 21.85
CA GLU A 400 6.87 19.09 20.82
C GLU A 400 6.60 17.60 20.66
N GLU A 401 6.21 16.89 21.73
CA GLU A 401 5.88 15.46 21.66
C GLU A 401 4.59 15.13 20.87
N LYS A 402 3.75 16.12 20.57
CA LYS A 402 2.47 15.89 19.88
C LYS A 402 2.61 15.81 18.35
N CYS A 403 3.69 16.34 17.79
CA CYS A 403 4.03 16.34 16.37
C CYS A 403 5.39 15.66 16.16
N ARG A 404 5.52 14.84 15.12
CA ARG A 404 6.76 14.08 14.87
C ARG A 404 7.67 14.73 13.84
N ILE A 405 7.07 15.51 12.95
CA ILE A 405 7.78 16.21 11.87
C ILE A 405 7.63 17.70 12.14
N TRP A 406 8.72 18.44 11.99
CA TRP A 406 8.80 19.88 12.25
C TRP A 406 9.43 20.58 11.05
N LEU A 407 8.65 21.41 10.37
CA LEU A 407 8.99 22.06 9.09
C LEU A 407 9.10 23.58 9.25
N PRO A 408 9.94 24.28 8.46
CA PRO A 408 10.81 23.73 7.41
C PRO A 408 12.08 23.05 7.94
N ASN A 409 12.50 23.36 9.17
CA ASN A 409 13.61 22.68 9.85
C ASN A 409 13.40 22.67 11.37
N LYS A 410 14.14 21.79 12.06
CA LYS A 410 14.02 21.57 13.51
C LYS A 410 14.50 22.76 14.34
N ASP A 411 15.43 23.56 13.82
CA ASP A 411 16.01 24.70 14.53
C ASP A 411 15.05 25.90 14.61
N LYS A 412 14.23 26.10 13.57
CA LYS A 412 13.21 27.15 13.49
C LYS A 412 11.93 26.62 12.86
N PRO A 413 11.17 25.73 13.55
CA PRO A 413 9.95 25.19 12.99
C PRO A 413 8.85 26.24 12.97
N LYS A 414 8.09 26.28 11.88
CA LYS A 414 6.84 27.02 11.75
C LYS A 414 5.63 26.08 11.84
N PHE A 415 5.77 24.86 11.32
CA PHE A 415 4.69 23.88 11.24
C PHE A 415 5.09 22.56 11.87
N GLY A 416 4.16 21.91 12.57
CA GLY A 416 4.28 20.56 13.08
C GLY A 416 3.30 19.63 12.39
N ILE A 417 3.75 18.46 11.95
CA ILE A 417 2.89 17.42 11.36
C ILE A 417 2.73 16.27 12.35
N ARG A 418 1.48 15.90 12.58
CA ARG A 418 1.09 14.73 13.36
C ARG A 418 0.42 13.71 12.47
N LEU A 419 1.09 12.57 12.31
CA LEU A 419 0.51 11.35 11.76
C LEU A 419 0.44 10.32 12.88
N LYS A 420 -0.77 9.88 13.23
CA LYS A 420 -0.97 8.92 14.34
C LYS A 420 -0.26 7.59 14.01
N SER A 421 0.43 7.02 14.99
CA SER A 421 1.03 5.69 14.85
C SER A 421 -0.03 4.65 14.49
N PHE A 422 0.24 3.90 13.42
CA PHE A 422 -0.68 2.92 12.87
C PHE A 422 0.10 1.67 12.42
N GLY A 423 -0.42 0.49 12.75
CA GLY A 423 0.21 -0.79 12.40
C GLY A 423 1.57 -1.02 13.06
N ASN A 424 2.50 -1.60 12.31
CA ASN A 424 3.84 -1.95 12.77
C ASN A 424 4.68 -0.70 13.09
N LYS A 425 5.39 -0.71 14.23
CA LYS A 425 6.23 0.42 14.66
C LYS A 425 7.32 0.77 13.64
N GLY A 426 8.07 -0.21 13.14
CA GLY A 426 9.13 0.01 12.16
C GLY A 426 8.60 0.55 10.83
N TRP A 427 7.43 0.08 10.41
CA TRP A 427 6.74 0.62 9.24
C TRP A 427 6.33 2.09 9.45
N HIS A 428 5.77 2.39 10.62
CA HIS A 428 5.37 3.75 10.95
C HIS A 428 6.58 4.70 10.99
N GLU A 429 7.74 4.27 11.48
CA GLU A 429 8.98 5.07 11.39
C GLU A 429 9.39 5.34 9.93
N CYS A 430 9.34 4.32 9.06
CA CYS A 430 9.60 4.49 7.63
C CYS A 430 8.63 5.51 7.00
N ARG A 431 7.33 5.41 7.31
CA ARG A 431 6.29 6.36 6.85
C ARG A 431 6.55 7.79 7.30
N ILE A 432 6.96 8.00 8.54
CA ILE A 432 7.28 9.34 9.06
C ILE A 432 8.47 9.94 8.31
N GLY A 433 9.55 9.17 8.12
CA GLY A 433 10.72 9.64 7.36
C GLY A 433 10.38 10.01 5.92
N LYS A 434 9.60 9.16 5.23
CA LYS A 434 9.17 9.41 3.84
C LYS A 434 8.23 10.61 3.72
N LEU A 435 7.37 10.83 4.72
CA LEU A 435 6.49 12.00 4.75
C LEU A 435 7.27 13.30 4.96
N GLU A 436 8.26 13.29 5.87
CA GLU A 436 9.14 14.44 6.12
C GLU A 436 9.92 14.81 4.85
N GLU A 437 10.55 13.83 4.20
CA GLU A 437 11.26 14.02 2.92
C GLU A 437 10.35 14.63 1.84
N ALA A 438 9.17 14.04 1.63
CA ALA A 438 8.24 14.48 0.60
C ALA A 438 7.66 15.87 0.84
N LEU A 439 7.37 16.24 2.10
CA LEU A 439 6.86 17.58 2.42
C LEU A 439 7.93 18.65 2.24
N ILE A 440 9.19 18.36 2.56
CA ILE A 440 10.31 19.28 2.29
C ILE A 440 10.45 19.49 0.79
N GLU A 441 10.48 18.42 0.00
CA GLU A 441 10.54 18.49 -1.46
C GLU A 441 9.37 19.30 -2.04
N LEU A 442 8.15 19.06 -1.54
CA LEU A 442 6.95 19.78 -1.95
C LEU A 442 7.05 21.29 -1.65
N MET A 443 7.56 21.68 -0.47
CA MET A 443 7.77 23.08 -0.07
C MET A 443 8.84 23.80 -0.90
N GLU A 444 9.91 23.11 -1.28
CA GLU A 444 10.96 23.71 -2.12
C GLU A 444 10.44 24.01 -3.53
N LYS A 445 9.61 23.12 -4.07
CA LYS A 445 9.09 23.19 -5.44
C LYS A 445 7.83 24.05 -5.56
N SER A 446 7.12 24.30 -4.45
CA SER A 446 5.84 25.05 -4.50
C SER A 446 5.97 26.50 -4.97
N ASN A 447 7.17 27.08 -4.92
CA ASN A 447 7.42 28.47 -5.30
C ASN A 447 7.30 28.76 -6.82
N ASN A 448 7.25 27.74 -7.70
CA ASN A 448 7.18 27.90 -9.17
C ASN A 448 6.12 26.98 -9.84
N ILE A 449 5.00 26.73 -9.17
CA ILE A 449 3.96 25.78 -9.62
C ILE A 449 3.15 26.33 -10.82
N SER A 450 2.99 25.53 -11.88
CA SER A 450 2.06 25.79 -12.99
C SER A 450 0.60 25.54 -12.62
N ASP A 451 -0.36 26.03 -13.39
CA ASP A 451 -1.78 25.77 -13.11
C ASP A 451 -2.17 24.29 -13.26
N GLU A 452 -1.47 23.51 -14.10
CA GLU A 452 -1.63 22.05 -14.16
C GLU A 452 -1.10 21.35 -12.91
N ASP A 453 0.04 21.81 -12.38
CA ASP A 453 0.65 21.29 -11.15
C ASP A 453 -0.22 21.53 -9.91
N LYS A 454 -1.02 22.60 -9.90
CA LYS A 454 -1.99 22.87 -8.81
C LYS A 454 -3.08 21.81 -8.73
N LYS A 455 -3.52 21.26 -9.88
CA LYS A 455 -4.52 20.18 -9.90
C LYS A 455 -3.98 18.91 -9.25
N ALA A 456 -2.68 18.66 -9.35
CA ALA A 456 -2.05 17.51 -8.69
C ALA A 456 -2.14 17.60 -7.16
N LEU A 457 -2.19 18.81 -6.58
CA LEU A 457 -2.34 18.99 -5.13
C LEU A 457 -3.71 18.53 -4.61
N GLU A 458 -4.75 18.50 -5.45
CA GLU A 458 -6.09 18.01 -5.06
C GLU A 458 -6.06 16.56 -4.59
N TYR A 459 -5.10 15.77 -5.08
CA TYR A 459 -4.93 14.37 -4.72
C TYR A 459 -4.59 14.19 -3.24
N ILE A 460 -3.88 15.15 -2.64
CA ILE A 460 -3.43 15.08 -1.25
C ILE A 460 -4.14 16.08 -0.34
N ARG A 461 -4.76 17.13 -0.91
CA ARG A 461 -5.45 18.20 -0.18
C ARG A 461 -6.38 17.66 0.91
N TYR A 462 -7.29 16.76 0.53
CA TYR A 462 -8.30 16.19 1.44
C TYR A 462 -7.75 15.11 2.39
N LEU A 463 -6.42 14.95 2.46
CA LEU A 463 -5.75 14.04 3.39
C LEU A 463 -5.02 14.79 4.52
N PHE A 464 -5.08 16.13 4.52
CA PHE A 464 -4.56 16.99 5.57
C PHE A 464 -5.66 17.78 6.27
N LYS A 465 -5.55 17.86 7.59
CA LYS A 465 -6.53 18.54 8.45
C LYS A 465 -5.85 19.40 9.51
N ASP A 466 -6.58 20.36 10.07
CA ASP A 466 -6.07 21.14 11.20
C ASP A 466 -5.87 20.27 12.46
N PHE A 467 -4.81 20.55 13.21
CA PHE A 467 -4.45 19.84 14.43
C PHE A 467 -5.48 19.91 15.57
N ALA A 468 -6.41 20.87 15.54
CA ALA A 468 -7.56 20.92 16.44
C ALA A 468 -8.39 19.62 16.39
N PHE A 469 -8.43 18.95 15.23
CA PHE A 469 -9.20 17.73 14.99
C PHE A 469 -8.41 16.43 15.22
N ARG A 470 -7.17 16.52 15.71
CA ARG A 470 -6.27 15.34 15.92
C ARG A 470 -6.87 14.20 16.75
N ASP A 471 -7.84 14.50 17.62
CA ASP A 471 -8.48 13.54 18.52
C ASP A 471 -9.54 12.68 17.80
N GLU A 472 -9.77 12.93 16.51
CA GLU A 472 -10.55 12.07 15.62
C GLU A 472 -9.77 10.83 15.16
N GLU A 473 -8.45 10.91 15.07
CA GLU A 473 -7.60 9.84 14.52
C GLU A 473 -8.19 9.23 13.23
N GLU A 474 -8.41 10.11 12.26
CA GLU A 474 -9.32 9.91 11.14
C GLU A 474 -8.71 9.10 9.99
N PHE A 475 -9.55 8.26 9.37
CA PHE A 475 -9.31 7.56 8.12
C PHE A 475 -10.47 7.82 7.16
N ARG A 476 -10.21 7.82 5.85
CA ARG A 476 -11.19 8.19 4.82
C ARG A 476 -11.20 7.18 3.70
N LEU A 477 -12.41 6.83 3.28
CA LEU A 477 -12.63 6.42 1.88
C LEU A 477 -12.95 7.70 1.12
N LEU A 478 -12.18 7.98 0.07
CA LEU A 478 -12.25 9.23 -0.68
C LEU A 478 -12.56 8.92 -2.14
N LYS A 479 -13.38 9.77 -2.77
CA LYS A 479 -13.61 9.75 -4.21
C LYS A 479 -13.89 11.16 -4.72
N ILE A 480 -13.16 11.59 -5.73
CA ILE A 480 -13.43 12.82 -6.47
C ILE A 480 -14.33 12.46 -7.65
N GLU A 481 -15.46 13.15 -7.78
CA GLU A 481 -16.45 12.92 -8.84
C GLU A 481 -16.96 14.25 -9.39
N GLN A 482 -17.28 14.26 -10.69
CA GLN A 482 -17.76 15.45 -11.37
C GLN A 482 -19.19 15.79 -10.98
N ILE A 483 -19.42 17.05 -10.66
CA ILE A 483 -20.76 17.55 -10.36
C ILE A 483 -21.65 17.36 -11.59
N GLY A 484 -22.81 16.72 -11.38
CA GLY A 484 -23.75 16.37 -12.45
C GLY A 484 -23.60 14.95 -12.99
N SER A 485 -22.62 14.17 -12.51
CA SER A 485 -22.55 12.72 -12.79
C SER A 485 -23.80 11.99 -12.29
N ASP A 486 -24.23 10.99 -13.04
CA ASP A 486 -25.28 10.02 -12.71
C ASP A 486 -25.01 9.21 -11.43
N LYS A 487 -23.75 9.15 -10.99
CA LYS A 487 -23.34 8.50 -9.74
C LYS A 487 -23.70 9.31 -8.49
N ILE A 488 -23.93 10.61 -8.63
CA ILE A 488 -24.26 11.51 -7.52
C ILE A 488 -25.76 11.50 -7.26
N GLU A 489 -26.15 11.20 -6.03
CA GLU A 489 -27.54 11.22 -5.59
C GLU A 489 -27.88 12.49 -4.80
N TYR A 490 -29.12 12.94 -4.89
CA TYR A 490 -29.65 14.06 -4.14
C TYR A 490 -30.58 13.59 -3.00
N CYS A 491 -30.28 14.01 -1.77
CA CYS A 491 -31.14 13.73 -0.64
C CYS A 491 -32.13 14.88 -0.41
N ASN A 492 -33.41 14.63 -0.71
CA ASN A 492 -34.50 15.59 -0.46
C ASN A 492 -34.60 16.04 1.01
N THR A 493 -34.27 15.16 1.97
CA THR A 493 -34.41 15.46 3.40
C THR A 493 -33.32 16.40 3.91
N THR A 494 -32.07 16.17 3.53
CA THR A 494 -30.92 16.98 3.98
C THR A 494 -30.58 18.09 2.99
N GLN A 495 -31.25 18.14 1.83
CA GLN A 495 -30.97 19.05 0.72
C GLN A 495 -29.50 19.05 0.30
N SER A 496 -28.91 17.86 0.27
CA SER A 496 -27.48 17.66 0.03
C SER A 496 -27.25 16.56 -1.00
N ILE A 497 -26.18 16.71 -1.77
CA ILE A 497 -25.68 15.67 -2.67
C ILE A 497 -24.77 14.68 -1.92
N TYR A 498 -24.72 13.44 -2.38
CA TYR A 498 -23.85 12.40 -1.84
C TYR A 498 -23.53 11.34 -2.90
N LEU A 499 -22.45 10.60 -2.69
CA LEU A 499 -22.17 9.37 -3.44
C LEU A 499 -22.61 8.16 -2.61
N PRO A 500 -23.41 7.23 -3.17
CA PRO A 500 -23.62 5.92 -2.56
C PRO A 500 -22.30 5.14 -2.49
N TYR A 501 -21.99 4.59 -1.32
CA TYR A 501 -20.86 3.70 -1.10
C TYR A 501 -21.32 2.24 -1.20
N ALA A 502 -21.67 1.61 -0.08
CA ALA A 502 -21.96 0.19 -0.05
C ALA A 502 -23.05 -0.16 0.95
N ASN A 503 -23.66 -1.34 0.76
CA ASN A 503 -24.49 -1.95 1.77
C ASN A 503 -23.59 -2.50 2.89
N VAL A 504 -23.51 -1.76 3.99
CA VAL A 504 -22.59 -2.08 5.10
C VAL A 504 -23.12 -3.15 6.06
N SER A 505 -24.34 -3.64 5.85
CA SER A 505 -24.96 -4.63 6.73
C SER A 505 -24.20 -5.95 6.80
N ASN A 506 -23.46 -6.29 5.74
CA ASN A 506 -22.57 -7.46 5.66
C ASN A 506 -21.09 -7.13 5.94
N ILE A 507 -20.76 -5.87 6.19
CA ILE A 507 -19.39 -5.37 6.37
C ILE A 507 -19.11 -5.04 7.85
N VAL A 508 -20.08 -4.46 8.55
CA VAL A 508 -19.97 -4.11 9.96
C VAL A 508 -19.86 -5.37 10.81
N ASP A 509 -18.86 -5.44 11.68
CA ASP A 509 -18.67 -6.55 12.60
C ASP A 509 -19.41 -6.38 13.92
N GLU A 510 -19.53 -5.13 14.39
CA GLU A 510 -20.18 -4.80 15.66
C GLU A 510 -20.87 -3.44 15.62
N VAL A 511 -22.05 -3.35 16.20
CA VAL A 511 -22.75 -2.10 16.51
C VAL A 511 -22.70 -1.89 18.02
N ILE A 512 -22.08 -0.79 18.45
CA ILE A 512 -22.00 -0.39 19.85
C ILE A 512 -22.97 0.77 20.06
N LEU A 513 -24.02 0.53 20.84
CA LEU A 513 -25.02 1.53 21.18
C LEU A 513 -24.47 2.45 22.27
N GLY A 514 -24.54 3.77 22.06
CA GLY A 514 -24.08 4.76 23.03
C GLY A 514 -24.85 4.69 24.36
N THR A 515 -24.23 5.17 25.43
CA THR A 515 -24.78 5.10 26.80
C THR A 515 -26.19 5.72 26.90
N ASN A 516 -26.48 6.75 26.11
CA ASN A 516 -27.77 7.44 26.07
C ASN A 516 -28.63 7.07 24.85
N TYR A 517 -28.38 5.93 24.19
CA TYR A 517 -29.13 5.48 23.02
C TYR A 517 -30.65 5.50 23.24
N GLU A 518 -31.12 4.98 24.38
CA GLU A 518 -32.55 4.93 24.73
C GLU A 518 -33.15 6.32 25.03
N LYS A 519 -32.30 7.33 25.23
CA LYS A 519 -32.69 8.73 25.43
C LYS A 519 -32.72 9.54 24.13
N SER A 520 -32.36 8.94 23.00
CA SER A 520 -32.35 9.59 21.68
C SER A 520 -33.73 10.05 21.18
N GLY A 521 -34.82 9.62 21.83
CA GLY A 521 -36.20 9.85 21.39
C GLY A 521 -36.81 8.62 20.71
N LYS A 522 -38.07 8.74 20.24
CA LYS A 522 -38.85 7.68 19.56
C LYS A 522 -39.06 6.38 20.35
N GLU A 523 -39.09 6.45 21.69
CA GLU A 523 -39.31 5.29 22.56
C GLU A 523 -38.35 4.11 22.29
N ARG A 524 -37.13 4.40 21.82
CA ARG A 524 -36.15 3.38 21.47
C ARG A 524 -35.76 2.56 22.69
N LYS A 525 -35.77 1.24 22.51
CA LYS A 525 -35.26 0.27 23.47
C LYS A 525 -34.12 -0.50 22.84
N ALA A 526 -32.96 -0.53 23.49
CA ALA A 526 -31.82 -1.24 22.94
C ALA A 526 -32.03 -2.77 22.91
N GLU A 527 -32.94 -3.32 23.73
CA GLU A 527 -33.36 -4.73 23.62
C GLU A 527 -34.06 -5.03 22.29
N VAL A 528 -34.88 -4.10 21.78
CA VAL A 528 -35.61 -4.25 20.51
C VAL A 528 -34.63 -4.19 19.35
N PHE A 529 -33.72 -3.21 19.35
CA PHE A 529 -32.65 -3.12 18.37
C PHE A 529 -31.82 -4.40 18.33
N GLN A 530 -31.42 -4.92 19.50
CA GLN A 530 -30.67 -6.17 19.60
C GLN A 530 -31.45 -7.38 19.07
N HIS A 531 -32.76 -7.47 19.35
CA HIS A 531 -33.61 -8.53 18.83
C HIS A 531 -33.67 -8.50 17.29
N LEU A 532 -33.93 -7.33 16.70
CA LEU A 532 -34.01 -7.16 15.25
C LEU A 532 -32.69 -7.48 14.57
N MET A 533 -31.58 -6.95 15.11
CA MET A 533 -30.25 -7.23 14.59
C MET A 533 -29.90 -8.72 14.64
N ARG A 534 -30.21 -9.43 15.74
CA ARG A 534 -29.97 -10.88 15.82
C ARG A 534 -30.83 -11.68 14.86
N LYS A 535 -32.05 -11.22 14.58
CA LYS A 535 -32.98 -11.87 13.66
C LYS A 535 -32.53 -11.75 12.20
N HIS A 536 -32.09 -10.56 11.80
CA HIS A 536 -31.78 -10.26 10.38
C HIS A 536 -30.28 -10.34 10.06
N TYR A 537 -29.41 -10.07 11.03
CA TYR A 537 -27.94 -9.97 10.87
C TYR A 537 -27.21 -10.72 12.00
N PRO A 538 -27.33 -12.06 12.10
CA PRO A 538 -26.78 -12.84 13.22
C PRO A 538 -25.25 -12.75 13.35
N ASN A 539 -24.55 -12.37 12.27
CA ASN A 539 -23.09 -12.24 12.24
C ASN A 539 -22.56 -10.89 12.77
N VAL A 540 -23.46 -9.93 13.01
CA VAL A 540 -23.14 -8.60 13.52
C VAL A 540 -23.37 -8.58 15.04
N LYS A 541 -22.30 -8.33 15.80
CA LYS A 541 -22.41 -8.25 17.26
C LYS A 541 -23.11 -6.94 17.64
N VAL A 542 -24.02 -6.98 18.61
CA VAL A 542 -24.59 -5.76 19.22
C VAL A 542 -24.17 -5.68 20.67
N SER A 543 -23.59 -4.55 21.06
CA SER A 543 -23.19 -4.26 22.44
C SER A 543 -23.65 -2.86 22.88
N ARG A 544 -23.58 -2.58 24.18
CA ARG A 544 -23.84 -1.26 24.76
C ARG A 544 -22.53 -0.70 25.28
N SER A 545 -22.30 0.59 25.05
CA SER A 545 -21.18 1.31 25.64
C SER A 545 -21.34 1.37 27.16
N SER A 546 -20.24 1.10 27.87
CA SER A 546 -20.15 1.24 29.33
C SER A 546 -19.49 2.56 29.76
N LEU A 547 -19.30 3.49 28.83
CA LEU A 547 -18.59 4.74 29.11
C LEU A 547 -19.38 5.61 30.09
N PRO A 548 -18.72 6.18 31.12
CA PRO A 548 -19.38 6.98 32.13
C PRO A 548 -19.78 8.34 31.54
N ILE A 549 -21.07 8.56 31.39
CA ILE A 549 -21.65 9.87 31.04
C ILE A 549 -22.72 10.20 32.05
N ASN A 550 -22.58 11.34 32.71
CA ASN A 550 -23.64 11.89 33.53
C ASN A 550 -24.84 12.20 32.64
N ALA A 551 -25.88 11.41 32.80
CA ALA A 551 -26.99 11.35 31.86
C ALA A 551 -28.00 12.51 32.04
N ASN A 552 -27.63 13.59 32.74
CA ASN A 552 -28.48 14.75 33.05
C ASN A 552 -27.69 16.07 32.87
N PRO A 553 -28.10 16.95 31.94
CA PRO A 553 -28.00 18.38 32.19
C PRO A 553 -28.84 18.73 33.42
N PRO A 554 -28.52 19.75 34.22
CA PRO A 554 -29.46 20.25 35.22
C PRO A 554 -30.76 20.59 34.50
N ILE A 555 -31.86 19.97 34.95
CA ILE A 555 -33.21 20.30 34.50
C ILE A 555 -33.37 21.80 34.63
N LYS A 556 -33.43 22.54 33.51
CA LYS A 556 -33.95 23.90 33.54
C LYS A 556 -35.41 23.77 33.93
N LYS A 557 -35.71 24.17 35.17
CA LYS A 557 -37.07 24.51 35.58
C LYS A 557 -37.39 25.83 34.88
N ASP A 558 -38.04 25.76 33.73
CA ASP A 558 -38.83 26.87 33.21
C ASP A 558 -40.31 26.57 33.48
#